data_AF-A0A1Z4MRT0-F1
#
_entry.id   AF-A0A1Z4MRT0-F1
#
_cell.length_a   1.000
_cell.length_b   1.000
_cell.length_c   1.000
_cell.angle_alpha   90.00
_cell.angle_beta   90.00
_cell.angle_gamma   90.00
#
_symmetry.space_group_name_H-M   'P 1'
#
loop_
_entity.id
_entity.type
_entity.pdbx_description
1 polymer ?
#
loop_
_entity_poly.entity_id
_entity_poly.type
_entity_poly.pdbx_seq_one_letter_code
_entity_poly.pdbx_strand_id
1 'polypeptide(L)'
;MPNSLFIEQHDDGIAFYINGDLQFDTADEAIYHEYLVIPAIALAIKRFPQTDLRVLVCGGGDGLAARDILRLPQVSEIDLVDYNPEVLELARTVFKPYNLGSLESEKVTVYTQDAFNFVSQQPNDYYHVIICDFTYPHAAEDTNIYSREWFQKLNRVLISNGVICTNGVSPQNRTTGFWCLYQTLLAADFTVKPLQLAIPSFSHHGYGNWGFFLASPQVITRYEIEVLNFPEELHCLTRSQLLPAFIFESAIADSRHGVMIHTLESPQLFYYLLNSPSQLDNLGLESDASIDFLDIEETGTAAIGEGDLLDLASVAKFWIENIYALPETQDKLADINRYLPVRHRYHSQNMTSAWLAHLKELLAEIDIKQLLQSLLARAQDLPPQIAQDLKKLADKVSNNQALANLHPQTVELIAMLSVTLLMANLVAPDSVFAKGFSSSSGSSSSSNSSYSDSGDTFMNKFIGMCLTGVGGVWLYNIFFPQREE
;
A
#
# COMPACT_ATOMS: atom_id res chain seq x y z
N MET A 1 -7.37 10.05 11.07
CA MET A 1 -7.98 11.38 10.80
C MET A 1 -9.32 11.13 10.14
N PRO A 2 -10.35 11.99 10.31
CA PRO A 2 -11.58 11.85 9.53
C PRO A 2 -11.25 11.92 8.03
N ASN A 3 -11.99 11.16 7.21
CA ASN A 3 -11.82 11.18 5.76
C ASN A 3 -12.12 12.58 5.23
N SER A 4 -11.24 13.13 4.40
CA SER A 4 -11.48 14.38 3.70
C SER A 4 -12.25 14.08 2.42
N LEU A 5 -13.51 14.50 2.35
CA LEU A 5 -14.35 14.37 1.16
C LEU A 5 -14.34 15.69 0.37
N PHE A 6 -14.07 15.64 -0.94
CA PHE A 6 -14.05 16.81 -1.80
C PHE A 6 -14.77 16.53 -3.13
N ILE A 7 -15.58 17.49 -3.58
CA ILE A 7 -16.31 17.42 -4.85
C ILE A 7 -15.89 18.62 -5.68
N GLU A 8 -15.30 18.35 -6.83
CA GLU A 8 -15.01 19.32 -7.87
C GLU A 8 -16.19 19.35 -8.84
N GLN A 9 -16.69 20.56 -9.14
CA GLN A 9 -17.75 20.76 -10.13
C GLN A 9 -17.09 21.23 -11.43
N HIS A 10 -17.49 20.63 -12.55
CA HIS A 10 -17.10 21.05 -13.90
C HIS A 10 -18.34 21.15 -14.80
N ASP A 11 -18.18 21.72 -16.00
CA ASP A 11 -19.32 22.15 -16.83
C ASP A 11 -20.33 21.04 -17.14
N ASP A 12 -19.85 19.79 -17.25
CA ASP A 12 -20.65 18.62 -17.64
C ASP A 12 -20.79 17.57 -16.51
N GLY A 13 -20.38 17.90 -15.27
CA GLY A 13 -20.55 17.00 -14.13
C GLY A 13 -19.65 17.26 -12.94
N ILE A 14 -19.18 16.18 -12.29
CA ILE A 14 -18.40 16.26 -11.06
C ILE A 14 -17.24 15.26 -11.04
N ALA A 15 -16.20 15.60 -10.28
CA ALA A 15 -15.18 14.67 -9.82
C ALA A 15 -15.21 14.58 -8.30
N PHE A 16 -15.18 13.35 -7.78
CA PHE A 16 -15.26 13.07 -6.34
C PHE A 16 -13.93 12.52 -5.83
N TYR A 17 -13.48 13.05 -4.69
CA TYR A 17 -12.20 12.72 -4.08
C TYR A 17 -12.35 12.34 -2.61
N ILE A 18 -11.57 11.35 -2.18
CA ILE A 18 -11.40 10.95 -0.79
C ILE A 18 -9.92 11.07 -0.45
N ASN A 19 -9.58 11.85 0.57
CA ASN A 19 -8.21 12.06 1.03
C ASN A 19 -7.24 12.53 -0.08
N GLY A 20 -7.76 13.23 -1.09
CA GLY A 20 -7.03 13.72 -2.25
C GLY A 20 -6.93 12.72 -3.41
N ASP A 21 -7.37 11.48 -3.24
CA ASP A 21 -7.43 10.49 -4.32
C ASP A 21 -8.76 10.60 -5.06
N LEU A 22 -8.70 10.56 -6.39
CA LEU A 22 -9.88 10.55 -7.25
C LEU A 22 -10.59 9.21 -7.08
N GLN A 23 -11.90 9.26 -6.80
CA GLN A 23 -12.75 8.07 -6.71
C GLN A 23 -13.49 7.84 -8.02
N PHE A 24 -14.12 8.89 -8.56
CA PHE A 24 -14.72 8.87 -9.88
C PHE A 24 -14.78 10.28 -10.47
N ASP A 25 -14.79 10.35 -11.81
CA ASP A 25 -15.17 11.53 -12.57
C ASP A 25 -16.35 11.15 -13.47
N THR A 26 -17.44 11.90 -13.42
CA THR A 26 -18.64 11.60 -14.23
C THR A 26 -18.38 11.65 -15.73
N ALA A 27 -17.29 12.28 -16.17
CA ALA A 27 -16.88 12.28 -17.57
C ALA A 27 -16.51 10.88 -18.09
N ASP A 28 -16.02 9.98 -17.23
CA ASP A 28 -15.51 8.67 -17.66
C ASP A 28 -15.71 7.51 -16.67
N GLU A 29 -16.43 7.69 -15.56
CA GLU A 29 -16.70 6.65 -14.57
C GLU A 29 -17.33 5.39 -15.17
N ALA A 30 -18.13 5.54 -16.24
CA ALA A 30 -18.76 4.40 -16.91
C ALA A 30 -17.72 3.41 -17.46
N ILE A 31 -16.51 3.86 -17.80
CA ILE A 31 -15.41 2.98 -18.19
C ILE A 31 -15.01 2.08 -17.00
N TYR A 32 -14.86 2.65 -15.81
CA TYR A 32 -14.50 1.91 -14.61
C TYR A 32 -15.60 0.92 -14.19
N HIS A 33 -16.83 1.43 -14.00
CA HIS A 33 -17.92 0.64 -13.44
C HIS A 33 -18.41 -0.45 -14.40
N GLU A 34 -18.45 -0.20 -15.72
CA GLU A 34 -18.86 -1.25 -16.66
C GLU A 34 -17.84 -2.40 -16.69
N TYR A 35 -16.54 -2.14 -16.60
CA TYR A 35 -15.51 -3.19 -16.54
C TYR A 35 -15.49 -3.93 -15.20
N LEU A 36 -15.75 -3.23 -14.10
CA LEU A 36 -15.85 -3.84 -12.77
C LEU A 36 -17.07 -4.77 -12.66
N VAL A 37 -18.22 -4.35 -13.19
CA VAL A 37 -19.51 -5.02 -12.96
C VAL A 37 -19.89 -6.00 -14.07
N ILE A 38 -19.91 -5.55 -15.32
CA ILE A 38 -20.66 -6.24 -16.39
C ILE A 38 -20.07 -7.62 -16.72
N PRO A 39 -18.74 -7.82 -16.87
CA PRO A 39 -18.19 -9.14 -17.14
C PRO A 39 -18.54 -10.17 -16.07
N ALA A 40 -18.53 -9.77 -14.79
CA ALA A 40 -18.81 -10.66 -13.67
C ALA A 40 -20.27 -11.10 -13.62
N ILE A 41 -21.21 -10.14 -13.74
CA ILE A 41 -22.64 -10.45 -13.73
C ILE A 41 -23.02 -11.24 -15.00
N ALA A 42 -22.50 -10.87 -16.18
CA ALA A 42 -22.78 -11.58 -17.43
C ALA A 42 -22.29 -13.04 -17.38
N LEU A 43 -21.11 -13.28 -16.77
CA LEU A 43 -20.59 -14.63 -16.57
C LEU A 43 -21.47 -15.43 -15.61
N ALA A 44 -21.91 -14.82 -14.51
CA ALA A 44 -22.82 -15.46 -13.57
C ALA A 44 -24.17 -15.81 -14.22
N ILE A 45 -24.77 -14.92 -15.01
CA ILE A 45 -26.01 -15.21 -15.77
C ILE A 45 -25.83 -16.44 -16.66
N LYS A 46 -24.67 -16.55 -17.32
CA LYS A 46 -24.36 -17.70 -18.18
C LYS A 46 -24.22 -19.00 -17.38
N ARG A 47 -23.62 -18.94 -16.19
CA ARG A 47 -23.41 -20.09 -15.30
C ARG A 47 -24.68 -20.51 -14.56
N PHE A 48 -25.61 -19.58 -14.36
CA PHE A 48 -26.88 -19.80 -13.68
C PHE A 48 -28.09 -19.38 -14.54
N PRO A 49 -28.28 -19.98 -15.75
CA PRO A 49 -29.42 -19.65 -16.60
C PRO A 49 -30.68 -20.13 -15.89
N GLN A 50 -31.64 -19.24 -15.62
CA GLN A 50 -32.87 -19.52 -14.84
C GLN A 50 -32.73 -19.38 -13.32
N THR A 51 -31.66 -18.76 -12.81
CA THR A 51 -31.58 -18.40 -11.38
C THR A 51 -31.59 -16.89 -11.22
N ASP A 52 -32.36 -16.43 -10.24
CA ASP A 52 -32.33 -15.05 -9.79
C ASP A 52 -31.03 -14.81 -9.00
N LEU A 53 -30.24 -13.85 -9.44
CA LEU A 53 -28.91 -13.60 -8.91
C LEU A 53 -28.97 -12.67 -7.70
N ARG A 54 -28.35 -13.14 -6.61
CA ARG A 54 -27.99 -12.35 -5.43
C ARG A 54 -26.57 -11.83 -5.58
N VAL A 55 -26.41 -10.52 -5.46
CA VAL A 55 -25.14 -9.81 -5.63
C VAL A 55 -24.74 -9.14 -4.30
N LEU A 56 -23.48 -9.24 -3.93
CA LEU A 56 -22.87 -8.46 -2.86
C LEU A 56 -21.97 -7.39 -3.46
N VAL A 57 -22.12 -6.14 -3.04
CA VAL A 57 -21.20 -5.04 -3.33
C VAL A 57 -20.50 -4.66 -2.03
N CYS A 58 -19.18 -4.84 -1.96
CA CYS A 58 -18.37 -4.37 -0.85
C CYS A 58 -17.67 -3.07 -1.26
N GLY A 59 -17.94 -1.99 -0.52
CA GLY A 59 -17.63 -0.63 -0.95
C GLY A 59 -18.69 -0.10 -1.92
N GLY A 60 -18.28 0.70 -2.91
CA GLY A 60 -19.18 1.24 -3.94
C GLY A 60 -20.30 2.13 -3.37
N GLY A 61 -20.05 2.80 -2.24
CA GLY A 61 -21.02 3.62 -1.53
C GLY A 61 -21.60 4.78 -2.36
N ASP A 62 -20.94 5.19 -3.45
CA ASP A 62 -21.42 6.17 -4.43
C ASP A 62 -22.64 5.66 -5.23
N GLY A 63 -22.84 4.35 -5.32
CA GLY A 63 -23.97 3.70 -5.98
C GLY A 63 -23.84 3.53 -7.50
N LEU A 64 -22.72 3.89 -8.13
CA LEU A 64 -22.51 3.74 -9.57
C LEU A 64 -22.35 2.27 -9.97
N ALA A 65 -21.63 1.46 -9.18
CA ALA A 65 -21.60 0.01 -9.36
C ALA A 65 -23.02 -0.61 -9.26
N ALA A 66 -23.80 -0.22 -8.25
CA ALA A 66 -25.18 -0.69 -8.08
C ALA A 66 -26.09 -0.30 -9.26
N ARG A 67 -25.91 0.91 -9.82
CA ARG A 67 -26.62 1.36 -11.03
C ARG A 67 -26.37 0.38 -12.17
N ASP A 68 -25.12 0.02 -12.43
CA ASP A 68 -24.80 -0.87 -13.55
C ASP A 68 -25.24 -2.31 -13.32
N ILE A 69 -25.22 -2.80 -12.07
CA ILE A 69 -25.78 -4.11 -11.71
C ILE A 69 -27.29 -4.15 -12.00
N LEU A 70 -28.04 -3.09 -11.68
CA LEU A 70 -29.50 -3.03 -11.85
C LEU A 70 -29.95 -3.10 -13.31
N ARG A 71 -29.06 -2.87 -14.27
CA ARG A 71 -29.34 -3.01 -15.70
C ARG A 71 -29.55 -4.46 -16.13
N LEU A 72 -29.13 -5.42 -15.31
CA LEU A 72 -29.26 -6.85 -15.60
C LEU A 72 -30.51 -7.41 -14.90
N PRO A 73 -31.58 -7.76 -15.64
CA PRO A 73 -32.87 -8.12 -15.05
C PRO A 73 -32.84 -9.41 -14.21
N GLN A 74 -31.86 -10.29 -14.45
CA GLN A 74 -31.63 -11.51 -13.68
C GLN A 74 -31.15 -11.24 -12.25
N VAL A 75 -30.67 -10.02 -11.94
CA VAL A 75 -30.33 -9.65 -10.58
C VAL A 75 -31.60 -9.35 -9.81
N SER A 76 -31.86 -10.11 -8.75
CA SER A 76 -33.05 -9.94 -7.89
C SER A 76 -32.76 -9.17 -6.62
N GLU A 77 -31.53 -9.26 -6.10
CA GLU A 77 -31.16 -8.71 -4.80
C GLU A 77 -29.70 -8.27 -4.82
N ILE A 78 -29.45 -7.09 -4.26
CA ILE A 78 -28.14 -6.47 -4.11
C ILE A 78 -27.98 -6.08 -2.64
N ASP A 79 -27.05 -6.72 -1.95
CA ASP A 79 -26.57 -6.24 -0.66
C ASP A 79 -25.39 -5.32 -0.91
N LEU A 80 -25.48 -4.05 -0.52
CA LEU A 80 -24.38 -3.10 -0.62
C LEU A 80 -23.88 -2.76 0.78
N VAL A 81 -22.61 -3.03 1.05
CA VAL A 81 -21.97 -2.74 2.34
C VAL A 81 -20.88 -1.69 2.19
N ASP A 82 -21.08 -0.54 2.83
CA ASP A 82 -20.11 0.55 2.89
C ASP A 82 -20.06 1.12 4.31
N TYR A 83 -18.87 1.41 4.84
CA TYR A 83 -18.71 1.84 6.22
C TYR A 83 -18.90 3.35 6.41
N ASN A 84 -18.89 4.14 5.33
CA ASN A 84 -18.86 5.60 5.40
C ASN A 84 -20.27 6.22 5.21
N PRO A 85 -20.95 6.66 6.28
CA PRO A 85 -22.28 7.23 6.18
C PRO A 85 -22.31 8.53 5.37
N GLU A 86 -21.21 9.29 5.32
CA GLU A 86 -21.15 10.54 4.55
C GLU A 86 -21.14 10.27 3.03
N VAL A 87 -20.45 9.22 2.58
CA VAL A 87 -20.46 8.80 1.17
C VAL A 87 -21.86 8.32 0.77
N LEU A 88 -22.52 7.53 1.62
CA LEU A 88 -23.88 7.07 1.39
C LEU A 88 -24.89 8.22 1.31
N GLU A 89 -24.74 9.26 2.13
CA GLU A 89 -25.57 10.46 2.07
C GLU A 89 -25.34 11.23 0.76
N LEU A 90 -24.08 11.39 0.35
CA LEU A 90 -23.76 12.00 -0.96
C LEU A 90 -24.36 11.19 -2.11
N ALA A 91 -24.32 9.86 -2.04
CA ALA A 91 -24.93 8.99 -3.05
C ALA A 91 -26.44 9.16 -3.17
N ARG A 92 -27.13 9.44 -2.08
CA ARG A 92 -28.59 9.71 -2.05
C ARG A 92 -28.96 11.13 -2.46
N THR A 93 -28.00 12.04 -2.45
CA THR A 93 -28.22 13.46 -2.69
C THR A 93 -27.45 13.93 -3.93
N VAL A 94 -26.16 14.25 -3.78
CA VAL A 94 -25.32 14.87 -4.80
C VAL A 94 -25.06 13.95 -5.99
N PHE A 95 -24.84 12.65 -5.76
CA PHE A 95 -24.52 11.69 -6.83
C PHE A 95 -25.77 11.08 -7.48
N LYS A 96 -26.96 11.37 -6.95
CA LYS A 96 -28.23 10.82 -7.43
C LYS A 96 -28.48 10.99 -8.94
N PRO A 97 -28.12 12.14 -9.56
CA PRO A 97 -28.25 12.30 -11.02
C PRO A 97 -27.38 11.32 -11.83
N TYR A 98 -26.28 10.82 -11.26
CA TYR A 98 -25.30 9.98 -11.95
C TYR A 98 -25.48 8.48 -11.63
N ASN A 99 -25.83 8.15 -10.38
CA ASN A 99 -26.16 6.78 -9.98
C ASN A 99 -27.62 6.40 -10.26
N LEU A 100 -28.43 7.32 -10.81
CA LEU A 100 -29.83 7.14 -11.17
C LEU A 100 -30.73 6.69 -10.02
N GLY A 101 -30.38 7.05 -8.78
CA GLY A 101 -31.11 6.63 -7.58
C GLY A 101 -30.98 5.13 -7.31
N SER A 102 -29.90 4.49 -7.75
CA SER A 102 -29.67 3.04 -7.58
C SER A 102 -29.88 2.56 -6.14
N LEU A 103 -29.42 3.35 -5.15
CA LEU A 103 -29.55 3.02 -3.73
C LEU A 103 -30.99 3.10 -3.18
N GLU A 104 -31.96 3.58 -3.97
CA GLU A 104 -33.39 3.64 -3.63
C GLU A 104 -34.20 2.51 -4.29
N SER A 105 -33.55 1.68 -5.11
CA SER A 105 -34.17 0.51 -5.72
C SER A 105 -34.66 -0.48 -4.67
N GLU A 106 -35.84 -1.06 -4.86
CA GLU A 106 -36.39 -2.12 -4.00
C GLU A 106 -35.50 -3.40 -4.00
N LYS A 107 -34.61 -3.55 -4.98
CA LYS A 107 -33.65 -4.65 -5.06
C LYS A 107 -32.39 -4.41 -4.24
N VAL A 108 -32.15 -3.20 -3.73
CA VAL A 108 -30.90 -2.82 -3.06
C VAL A 108 -31.11 -2.63 -1.57
N THR A 109 -30.41 -3.42 -0.76
CA THR A 109 -30.32 -3.24 0.69
C THR A 109 -28.96 -2.68 1.05
N VAL A 110 -28.92 -1.49 1.66
CA VAL A 110 -27.67 -0.85 2.08
C VAL A 110 -27.37 -1.11 3.55
N TYR A 111 -26.18 -1.60 3.83
CA TYR A 111 -25.65 -1.87 5.16
C TYR A 111 -24.50 -0.93 5.48
N THR A 112 -24.69 -0.04 6.46
CA THR A 112 -23.62 0.86 6.92
C THR A 112 -22.73 0.15 7.93
N GLN A 113 -21.76 -0.65 7.46
CA GLN A 113 -20.90 -1.48 8.30
C GLN A 113 -19.56 -1.74 7.61
N ASP A 114 -18.55 -2.14 8.39
CA ASP A 114 -17.30 -2.70 7.86
C ASP A 114 -17.56 -4.02 7.09
N ALA A 115 -17.02 -4.10 5.86
CA ALA A 115 -17.26 -5.22 4.95
C ALA A 115 -16.68 -6.55 5.47
N PHE A 116 -15.51 -6.51 6.13
CA PHE A 116 -14.88 -7.69 6.72
C PHE A 116 -15.79 -8.37 7.75
N ASN A 117 -16.37 -7.55 8.63
CA ASN A 117 -17.32 -8.00 9.64
C ASN A 117 -18.66 -8.45 9.03
N PHE A 118 -19.18 -7.71 8.05
CA PHE A 118 -20.43 -8.07 7.37
C PHE A 118 -20.35 -9.46 6.74
N VAL A 119 -19.34 -9.71 5.91
CA VAL A 119 -19.14 -11.01 5.23
C VAL A 119 -18.98 -12.14 6.23
N SER A 120 -18.31 -11.89 7.36
CA SER A 120 -18.11 -12.90 8.42
C SER A 120 -19.42 -13.39 9.05
N GLN A 121 -20.51 -12.61 8.92
CA GLN A 121 -21.83 -12.95 9.46
C GLN A 121 -22.75 -13.59 8.40
N GLN A 122 -22.36 -13.58 7.13
CA GLN A 122 -23.16 -14.15 6.05
C GLN A 122 -23.06 -15.68 6.00
N PRO A 123 -24.13 -16.37 5.57
CA PRO A 123 -24.11 -17.81 5.38
C PRO A 123 -23.17 -18.22 4.24
N ASN A 124 -22.75 -19.48 4.24
CA ASN A 124 -21.97 -20.05 3.13
C ASN A 124 -22.85 -20.12 1.87
N ASP A 125 -22.22 -20.10 0.69
CA ASP A 125 -22.89 -20.33 -0.61
C ASP A 125 -24.13 -19.45 -0.82
N TYR A 126 -24.02 -18.16 -0.54
CA TYR A 126 -25.15 -17.23 -0.54
C TYR A 126 -25.20 -16.32 -1.77
N TYR A 127 -24.05 -15.82 -2.20
CA TYR A 127 -23.94 -14.87 -3.30
C TYR A 127 -23.54 -15.56 -4.60
N HIS A 128 -24.16 -15.13 -5.70
CA HIS A 128 -23.76 -15.55 -7.05
C HIS A 128 -22.63 -14.68 -7.58
N VAL A 129 -22.65 -13.39 -7.22
CA VAL A 129 -21.63 -12.42 -7.61
C VAL A 129 -21.22 -11.57 -6.41
N ILE A 130 -19.93 -11.30 -6.29
CA ILE A 130 -19.36 -10.36 -5.34
C ILE A 130 -18.58 -9.31 -6.14
N ILE A 131 -18.88 -8.03 -5.92
CA ILE A 131 -18.15 -6.90 -6.48
C ILE A 131 -17.43 -6.20 -5.33
N CYS A 132 -16.10 -6.10 -5.40
CA CYS A 132 -15.30 -5.34 -4.44
C CYS A 132 -14.85 -4.04 -5.11
N ASP A 133 -15.36 -2.93 -4.59
CA ASP A 133 -15.14 -1.58 -5.09
C ASP A 133 -14.63 -0.70 -3.97
N PHE A 134 -13.37 -0.92 -3.61
CA PHE A 134 -12.73 -0.28 -2.46
C PHE A 134 -11.81 0.85 -2.87
N THR A 135 -11.60 1.80 -1.95
CA THR A 135 -10.66 2.90 -2.19
C THR A 135 -9.21 2.43 -2.11
N TYR A 136 -8.30 3.25 -2.63
CA TYR A 136 -6.86 2.99 -2.50
C TYR A 136 -6.45 3.04 -1.01
N PRO A 137 -5.68 2.06 -0.49
CA PRO A 137 -5.32 2.01 0.92
C PRO A 137 -4.32 3.11 1.31
N HIS A 138 -4.57 3.78 2.44
CA HIS A 138 -3.71 4.83 2.99
C HIS A 138 -2.90 4.38 4.21
N ALA A 139 -3.29 3.27 4.82
CA ALA A 139 -2.58 2.64 5.94
C ALA A 139 -2.53 1.11 5.77
N ALA A 140 -1.71 0.45 6.60
CA ALA A 140 -1.59 -1.01 6.55
C ALA A 140 -2.91 -1.71 6.88
N GLU A 141 -3.70 -1.14 7.80
CA GLU A 141 -5.00 -1.68 8.21
C GLU A 141 -6.02 -1.68 7.06
N ASP A 142 -5.94 -0.70 6.17
CA ASP A 142 -6.79 -0.61 4.96
C ASP A 142 -6.51 -1.78 4.00
N THR A 143 -5.36 -2.44 4.14
CA THR A 143 -5.02 -3.61 3.31
C THR A 143 -5.65 -4.91 3.79
N ASN A 144 -6.23 -4.95 4.99
CA ASN A 144 -6.85 -6.17 5.54
C ASN A 144 -7.94 -6.78 4.63
N ILE A 145 -8.69 -5.94 3.92
CA ILE A 145 -9.70 -6.29 2.92
C ILE A 145 -9.10 -6.72 1.56
N TYR A 146 -7.79 -6.91 1.49
CA TYR A 146 -7.09 -7.51 0.35
C TYR A 146 -6.26 -8.72 0.78
N SER A 147 -6.38 -9.16 2.04
CA SER A 147 -5.67 -10.32 2.56
C SER A 147 -6.21 -11.64 2.01
N ARG A 148 -5.39 -12.68 2.03
CA ARG A 148 -5.84 -14.05 1.73
C ARG A 148 -7.03 -14.44 2.60
N GLU A 149 -7.01 -14.10 3.89
CA GLU A 149 -8.09 -14.43 4.84
C GLU A 149 -9.41 -13.74 4.48
N TRP A 150 -9.35 -12.50 3.97
CA TRP A 150 -10.52 -11.82 3.40
C TRP A 150 -11.05 -12.56 2.17
N PHE A 151 -10.20 -12.86 1.19
CA PHE A 151 -10.63 -13.56 -0.01
C PHE A 151 -11.16 -14.97 0.28
N GLN A 152 -10.62 -15.68 1.26
CA GLN A 152 -11.16 -16.97 1.72
C GLN A 152 -12.57 -16.82 2.33
N LYS A 153 -12.85 -15.71 3.03
CA LYS A 153 -14.20 -15.40 3.52
C LYS A 153 -15.15 -15.11 2.36
N LEU A 154 -14.69 -14.40 1.33
CA LEU A 154 -15.47 -14.19 0.11
C LEU A 154 -15.76 -15.52 -0.60
N ASN A 155 -14.75 -16.39 -0.76
CA ASN A 155 -14.91 -17.71 -1.36
C ASN A 155 -15.96 -18.54 -0.60
N ARG A 156 -15.93 -18.52 0.74
CA ARG A 156 -16.93 -19.21 1.59
C ARG A 156 -18.38 -18.77 1.34
N VAL A 157 -18.63 -17.47 1.17
CA VAL A 157 -19.99 -16.95 0.97
C VAL A 157 -20.42 -16.95 -0.49
N LEU A 158 -19.48 -17.18 -1.40
CA LEU A 158 -19.71 -17.30 -2.83
C LEU A 158 -20.15 -18.72 -3.16
N ILE A 159 -21.17 -18.86 -4.00
CA ILE A 159 -21.60 -20.17 -4.51
C ILE A 159 -20.48 -20.78 -5.35
N SER A 160 -20.33 -22.10 -5.38
CA SER A 160 -19.24 -22.83 -6.09
C SER A 160 -18.91 -22.37 -7.52
N ASN A 161 -19.89 -21.87 -8.30
CA ASN A 161 -19.70 -21.34 -9.67
C ASN A 161 -19.79 -19.80 -9.76
N GLY A 162 -19.95 -19.15 -8.62
CA GLY A 162 -20.06 -17.71 -8.49
C GLY A 162 -18.80 -16.99 -8.95
N VAL A 163 -18.95 -15.69 -9.15
CA VAL A 163 -17.92 -14.84 -9.73
C VAL A 163 -17.64 -13.69 -8.78
N ILE A 164 -16.36 -13.38 -8.59
CA ILE A 164 -15.92 -12.16 -7.93
C ILE A 164 -15.26 -11.24 -8.96
N CYS A 165 -15.52 -9.95 -8.85
CA CYS A 165 -14.68 -8.94 -9.48
C CYS A 165 -14.21 -7.96 -8.41
N THR A 166 -12.92 -7.71 -8.36
CA THR A 166 -12.35 -6.70 -7.46
C THR A 166 -11.54 -5.72 -8.27
N ASN A 167 -11.66 -4.44 -7.93
CA ASN A 167 -10.66 -3.48 -8.36
C ASN A 167 -9.30 -3.82 -7.73
N GLY A 168 -8.23 -3.38 -8.37
CA GLY A 168 -6.88 -3.54 -7.89
C GLY A 168 -6.19 -2.19 -7.81
N VAL A 169 -5.02 -2.13 -8.42
CA VAL A 169 -4.24 -0.91 -8.59
C VAL A 169 -3.65 -0.92 -10.00
N SER A 170 -2.90 0.10 -10.37
CA SER A 170 -2.24 0.11 -11.67
C SER A 170 -1.21 -1.02 -11.80
N PRO A 171 -1.32 -1.93 -12.78
CA PRO A 171 -0.30 -2.94 -13.06
C PRO A 171 1.03 -2.31 -13.50
N GLN A 172 0.94 -1.10 -14.03
CA GLN A 172 2.06 -0.33 -14.54
C GLN A 172 2.70 0.44 -13.38
N ASN A 173 1.96 1.34 -12.74
CA ASN A 173 2.54 2.26 -11.77
C ASN A 173 2.73 1.61 -10.38
N ARG A 174 1.99 0.52 -10.11
CA ARG A 174 2.00 -0.25 -8.85
C ARG A 174 2.19 -1.75 -9.12
N THR A 175 3.11 -2.10 -10.02
CA THR A 175 3.32 -3.47 -10.53
C THR A 175 3.39 -4.54 -9.43
N THR A 176 4.24 -4.35 -8.42
CA THR A 176 4.38 -5.33 -7.34
C THR A 176 3.13 -5.42 -6.46
N GLY A 177 2.44 -4.30 -6.25
CA GLY A 177 1.15 -4.27 -5.54
C GLY A 177 0.05 -5.00 -6.30
N PHE A 178 -0.08 -4.76 -7.61
CA PHE A 178 -1.04 -5.44 -8.48
C PHE A 178 -0.80 -6.94 -8.47
N TRP A 179 0.44 -7.40 -8.66
CA TRP A 179 0.71 -8.83 -8.67
C TRP A 179 0.67 -9.49 -7.29
N CYS A 180 0.90 -8.74 -6.22
CA CYS A 180 0.64 -9.20 -4.85
C CYS A 180 -0.85 -9.55 -4.66
N LEU A 181 -1.77 -8.70 -5.14
CA LEU A 181 -3.21 -8.98 -5.14
C LEU A 181 -3.54 -10.24 -5.96
N TYR A 182 -2.97 -10.36 -7.16
CA TYR A 182 -3.15 -11.53 -8.03
C TYR A 182 -2.76 -12.84 -7.32
N GLN A 183 -1.56 -12.91 -6.75
CA GLN A 183 -1.08 -14.09 -6.02
C GLN A 183 -1.90 -14.35 -4.75
N THR A 184 -2.40 -13.30 -4.11
CA THR A 184 -3.22 -13.42 -2.89
C THR A 184 -4.60 -14.01 -3.19
N LEU A 185 -5.22 -13.64 -4.32
CA LEU A 185 -6.45 -14.27 -4.81
C LEU A 185 -6.23 -15.75 -5.17
N LEU A 186 -5.14 -16.07 -5.88
CA LEU A 186 -4.77 -17.46 -6.17
C LEU A 186 -4.59 -18.30 -4.89
N ALA A 187 -3.94 -17.71 -3.88
CA ALA A 187 -3.74 -18.35 -2.57
C ALA A 187 -5.02 -18.51 -1.74
N ALA A 188 -6.12 -17.87 -2.15
CA ALA A 188 -7.45 -18.01 -1.57
C ALA A 188 -8.35 -18.95 -2.39
N ASP A 189 -7.73 -19.85 -3.17
CA ASP A 189 -8.38 -20.90 -3.97
C ASP A 189 -9.32 -20.36 -5.08
N PHE A 190 -8.96 -19.21 -5.66
CA PHE A 190 -9.61 -18.71 -6.87
C PHE A 190 -8.80 -19.03 -8.13
N THR A 191 -9.50 -19.24 -9.23
CA THR A 191 -8.94 -19.03 -10.58
C THR A 191 -9.11 -17.55 -10.93
N VAL A 192 -8.03 -16.89 -11.38
CA VAL A 192 -8.00 -15.42 -11.52
C VAL A 192 -7.61 -15.02 -12.94
N LYS A 193 -8.38 -14.10 -13.52
CA LYS A 193 -8.12 -13.44 -14.80
C LYS A 193 -7.89 -11.94 -14.56
N PRO A 194 -6.64 -11.47 -14.52
CA PRO A 194 -6.35 -10.04 -14.39
C PRO A 194 -6.72 -9.32 -15.69
N LEU A 195 -7.22 -8.10 -15.57
CA LEU A 195 -7.48 -7.21 -16.69
C LEU A 195 -7.00 -5.79 -16.37
N GLN A 196 -6.74 -5.01 -17.41
CA GLN A 196 -6.33 -3.61 -17.29
C GLN A 196 -6.92 -2.74 -18.40
N LEU A 197 -7.13 -1.46 -18.09
CA LEU A 197 -7.54 -0.48 -19.09
C LEU A 197 -7.15 0.94 -18.71
N ALA A 198 -7.06 1.79 -19.73
CA ALA A 198 -6.84 3.22 -19.54
C ALA A 198 -8.17 3.91 -19.22
N ILE A 199 -8.20 4.64 -18.10
CA ILE A 199 -9.28 5.56 -17.76
C ILE A 199 -8.70 6.98 -17.89
N PRO A 200 -9.26 7.87 -18.73
CA PRO A 200 -8.69 9.18 -19.01
C PRO A 200 -8.39 10.03 -17.76
N SER A 201 -9.35 10.17 -16.86
CA SER A 201 -9.21 10.87 -15.59
C SER A 201 -8.10 10.26 -14.75
N PHE A 202 -8.04 8.93 -14.66
CA PHE A 202 -7.00 8.26 -13.88
C PHE A 202 -5.60 8.50 -14.46
N SER A 203 -5.51 8.53 -15.79
CA SER A 203 -4.27 8.81 -16.52
C SER A 203 -3.81 10.25 -16.28
N HIS A 204 -4.71 11.22 -16.29
CA HIS A 204 -4.41 12.62 -15.97
C HIS A 204 -3.91 12.81 -14.54
N HIS A 205 -4.43 12.03 -13.59
CA HIS A 205 -3.97 12.03 -12.19
C HIS A 205 -2.72 11.18 -11.95
N GLY A 206 -2.13 10.58 -12.99
CA GLY A 206 -0.89 9.82 -12.88
C GLY A 206 -1.04 8.42 -12.27
N TYR A 207 -2.26 7.87 -12.20
CA TYR A 207 -2.46 6.49 -11.76
C TYR A 207 -2.00 5.46 -12.80
N GLY A 208 -2.00 5.82 -14.09
CA GLY A 208 -1.73 4.89 -15.20
C GLY A 208 -2.95 4.07 -15.59
N ASN A 209 -2.79 2.95 -16.32
CA ASN A 209 -3.90 2.03 -16.53
C ASN A 209 -4.35 1.45 -15.19
N TRP A 210 -5.65 1.27 -15.03
CA TRP A 210 -6.23 0.66 -13.85
C TRP A 210 -6.44 -0.83 -14.03
N GLY A 211 -6.16 -1.60 -12.99
CA GLY A 211 -6.25 -3.05 -12.99
C GLY A 211 -7.47 -3.58 -12.22
N PHE A 212 -8.02 -4.69 -12.69
CA PHE A 212 -9.08 -5.45 -12.02
C PHE A 212 -8.76 -6.94 -12.05
N PHE A 213 -9.45 -7.70 -11.20
CA PHE A 213 -9.37 -9.16 -11.17
C PHE A 213 -10.75 -9.77 -11.27
N LEU A 214 -11.00 -10.47 -12.37
CA LEU A 214 -12.16 -11.35 -12.51
C LEU A 214 -11.77 -12.74 -12.00
N ALA A 215 -12.46 -13.25 -10.99
CA ALA A 215 -12.09 -14.51 -10.34
C ALA A 215 -13.30 -15.39 -10.01
N SER A 216 -13.05 -16.68 -9.86
CA SER A 216 -14.08 -17.66 -9.49
C SER A 216 -13.43 -18.91 -8.85
N PRO A 217 -14.12 -19.64 -7.96
CA PRO A 217 -13.63 -20.92 -7.44
C PRO A 217 -13.51 -21.97 -8.56
N GLN A 218 -14.23 -21.80 -9.68
CA GLN A 218 -14.05 -22.59 -10.88
C GLN A 218 -13.24 -21.85 -11.94
N VAL A 219 -12.61 -22.62 -12.83
CA VAL A 219 -11.90 -22.11 -13.98
C VAL A 219 -12.79 -21.18 -14.81
N ILE A 220 -12.23 -20.03 -15.23
CA ILE A 220 -12.85 -19.11 -16.17
C ILE A 220 -12.19 -19.32 -17.52
N THR A 221 -12.92 -19.87 -18.48
CA THR A 221 -12.37 -20.20 -19.80
C THR A 221 -12.42 -19.02 -20.76
N ARG A 222 -11.49 -18.95 -21.72
CA ARG A 222 -11.56 -18.01 -22.86
C ARG A 222 -12.94 -18.03 -23.53
N TYR A 223 -13.44 -19.23 -23.81
CA TYR A 223 -14.73 -19.42 -24.47
C TYR A 223 -15.86 -18.73 -23.69
N GLU A 224 -15.93 -18.87 -22.37
CA GLU A 224 -16.95 -18.23 -21.54
C GLU A 224 -16.94 -16.70 -21.70
N ILE A 225 -15.76 -16.08 -21.76
CA ILE A 225 -15.59 -14.63 -21.95
C ILE A 225 -16.00 -14.20 -23.36
N GLU A 226 -15.62 -14.94 -24.39
CA GLU A 226 -15.91 -14.61 -25.80
C GLU A 226 -17.42 -14.63 -26.12
N VAL A 227 -18.19 -15.44 -25.40
CA VAL A 227 -19.63 -15.61 -25.63
C VAL A 227 -20.50 -14.88 -24.59
N LEU A 228 -19.92 -13.97 -23.80
CA LEU A 228 -20.69 -13.15 -22.87
C LEU A 228 -21.68 -12.27 -23.63
N ASN A 229 -22.92 -12.23 -23.14
CA ASN A 229 -23.94 -11.33 -23.64
C ASN A 229 -23.98 -10.10 -22.73
N PHE A 230 -23.89 -8.93 -23.35
CA PHE A 230 -23.94 -7.65 -22.65
C PHE A 230 -25.30 -6.98 -22.87
N PRO A 231 -25.76 -6.14 -21.92
CA PRO A 231 -26.95 -5.33 -22.12
C PRO A 231 -26.76 -4.37 -23.31
N GLU A 232 -27.84 -4.00 -24.00
CA GLU A 232 -27.79 -3.22 -25.24
C GLU A 232 -27.27 -1.78 -25.04
N GLU A 233 -27.43 -1.21 -23.84
CA GLU A 233 -27.23 0.23 -23.60
C GLU A 233 -25.86 0.58 -22.97
N LEU A 234 -24.80 -0.22 -23.17
CA LEU A 234 -23.48 0.08 -22.58
C LEU A 234 -22.87 1.36 -23.18
N HIS A 235 -22.21 2.15 -22.33
CA HIS A 235 -21.57 3.40 -22.73
C HIS A 235 -20.18 3.16 -23.29
N CYS A 236 -19.42 2.25 -22.68
CA CYS A 236 -17.99 2.14 -22.91
C CYS A 236 -17.52 0.71 -23.19
N LEU A 237 -18.10 -0.29 -22.52
CA LEU A 237 -17.66 -1.67 -22.65
C LEU A 237 -18.22 -2.32 -23.93
N THR A 238 -17.33 -2.75 -24.82
CA THR A 238 -17.68 -3.63 -25.94
C THR A 238 -16.88 -4.93 -25.87
N ARG A 239 -17.38 -5.99 -26.52
CA ARG A 239 -16.68 -7.28 -26.58
C ARG A 239 -15.28 -7.15 -27.21
N SER A 240 -15.16 -6.31 -28.24
CA SER A 240 -13.87 -6.03 -28.90
C SER A 240 -12.86 -5.33 -27.99
N GLN A 241 -13.31 -4.61 -26.97
CA GLN A 241 -12.45 -3.94 -25.99
C GLN A 241 -12.18 -4.79 -24.75
N LEU A 242 -13.10 -5.69 -24.39
CA LEU A 242 -12.91 -6.58 -23.24
C LEU A 242 -11.75 -7.57 -23.44
N LEU A 243 -11.66 -8.23 -24.60
CA LEU A 243 -10.63 -9.27 -24.81
C LEU A 243 -9.19 -8.71 -24.70
N PRO A 244 -8.85 -7.57 -25.32
CA PRO A 244 -7.55 -6.94 -25.15
C PRO A 244 -7.21 -6.54 -23.70
N ALA A 245 -8.22 -6.32 -22.83
CA ALA A 245 -7.97 -5.93 -21.45
C ALA A 245 -7.25 -7.03 -20.64
N PHE A 246 -7.33 -8.29 -21.05
CA PHE A 246 -6.62 -9.42 -20.42
C PHE A 246 -5.15 -9.57 -20.88
N ILE A 247 -4.68 -8.69 -21.76
CA ILE A 247 -3.34 -8.74 -22.35
C ILE A 247 -2.41 -7.77 -21.59
N PHE A 248 -1.26 -8.28 -21.18
CA PHE A 248 -0.23 -7.52 -20.47
C PHE A 248 1.11 -7.64 -21.19
N GLU A 249 1.92 -6.60 -21.14
CA GLU A 249 3.33 -6.68 -21.56
C GLU A 249 4.07 -7.69 -20.67
N SER A 250 4.91 -8.54 -21.26
CA SER A 250 5.64 -9.58 -20.52
C SER A 250 6.48 -8.98 -19.38
N ALA A 251 7.09 -7.83 -19.62
CA ALA A 251 7.83 -7.06 -18.64
C ALA A 251 7.07 -6.79 -17.33
N ILE A 252 5.78 -6.45 -17.46
CA ILE A 252 4.90 -6.21 -16.32
C ILE A 252 4.46 -7.56 -15.75
N ALA A 253 4.01 -8.47 -16.61
CA ALA A 253 3.42 -9.74 -16.21
C ALA A 253 4.39 -10.70 -15.50
N ASP A 254 5.67 -10.73 -15.89
CA ASP A 254 6.66 -11.65 -15.32
C ASP A 254 7.02 -11.32 -13.87
N SER A 255 6.78 -10.08 -13.43
CA SER A 255 6.92 -9.67 -12.03
C SER A 255 6.02 -10.46 -11.08
N ARG A 256 4.98 -11.14 -11.60
CA ARG A 256 4.00 -11.88 -10.78
C ARG A 256 4.57 -13.04 -9.99
N HIS A 257 5.70 -13.58 -10.41
CA HIS A 257 6.37 -14.69 -9.70
C HIS A 257 7.35 -14.21 -8.62
N GLY A 258 7.66 -12.91 -8.57
CA GLY A 258 8.62 -12.33 -7.64
C GLY A 258 8.00 -11.64 -6.42
N VAL A 259 6.68 -11.68 -6.28
CA VAL A 259 5.93 -11.05 -5.18
C VAL A 259 5.49 -12.07 -4.13
N MET A 260 5.27 -11.58 -2.92
CA MET A 260 4.77 -12.39 -1.79
C MET A 260 3.26 -12.24 -1.61
N ILE A 261 2.63 -13.26 -1.03
CA ILE A 261 1.20 -13.24 -0.68
C ILE A 261 0.95 -12.29 0.49
N HIS A 262 -0.10 -11.48 0.40
CA HIS A 262 -0.57 -10.64 1.49
C HIS A 262 -1.51 -11.41 2.42
N THR A 263 -1.17 -11.47 3.71
CA THR A 263 -2.01 -12.07 4.76
C THR A 263 -2.15 -11.11 5.93
N LEU A 264 -3.12 -11.35 6.82
CA LEU A 264 -3.26 -10.54 8.04
C LEU A 264 -2.04 -10.63 8.97
N GLU A 265 -1.35 -11.79 9.00
CA GLU A 265 -0.16 -12.00 9.82
C GLU A 265 1.14 -11.53 9.14
N SER A 266 1.12 -11.43 7.81
CA SER A 266 2.27 -11.01 6.99
C SER A 266 1.79 -9.97 5.96
N PRO A 267 1.67 -8.69 6.37
CA PRO A 267 1.15 -7.65 5.51
C PRO A 267 2.19 -7.19 4.47
N GLN A 268 2.06 -7.66 3.23
CA GLN A 268 2.96 -7.31 2.12
C GLN A 268 2.43 -6.18 1.22
N LEU A 269 1.10 -6.04 1.09
CA LEU A 269 0.50 -5.17 0.07
C LEU A 269 0.87 -3.69 0.25
N PHE A 270 0.69 -3.14 1.46
CA PHE A 270 0.96 -1.72 1.70
C PHE A 270 2.44 -1.37 1.46
N TYR A 271 3.36 -2.27 1.82
CA TYR A 271 4.78 -2.14 1.50
C TYR A 271 5.01 -2.01 -0.01
N TYR A 272 4.43 -2.91 -0.82
CA TYR A 272 4.57 -2.87 -2.28
C TYR A 272 3.93 -1.63 -2.91
N LEU A 273 2.83 -1.14 -2.35
CA LEU A 273 2.19 0.07 -2.81
C LEU A 273 3.06 1.31 -2.58
N LEU A 274 3.75 1.38 -1.44
CA LEU A 274 4.71 2.45 -1.12
C LEU A 274 6.02 2.32 -1.91
N ASN A 275 6.46 1.08 -2.16
CA ASN A 275 7.77 0.74 -2.72
C ASN A 275 7.67 0.08 -4.09
N SER A 276 6.73 0.55 -4.91
CA SER A 276 6.67 0.12 -6.31
C SER A 276 8.00 0.50 -6.97
N PRO A 277 8.70 -0.44 -7.64
CA PRO A 277 9.85 -0.09 -8.45
C PRO A 277 9.42 1.02 -9.42
N SER A 278 10.17 2.13 -9.46
CA SER A 278 9.96 3.15 -10.48
C SER A 278 10.04 2.47 -11.84
N GLN A 279 8.95 2.60 -12.60
CA GLN A 279 8.82 2.00 -13.92
C GLN A 279 9.95 2.47 -14.84
N LEU A 280 10.57 1.51 -15.53
CA LEU A 280 11.06 1.69 -16.91
C LEU A 280 12.24 2.63 -17.18
N ASP A 281 13.05 3.02 -16.19
CA ASP A 281 14.30 3.76 -16.50
C ASP A 281 15.54 2.89 -16.75
N ASN A 282 15.48 1.55 -16.65
CA ASN A 282 16.66 0.70 -16.88
C ASN A 282 16.41 -0.76 -17.29
N LEU A 283 15.19 -1.15 -17.60
CA LEU A 283 14.97 -2.40 -18.30
C LEU A 283 14.83 -2.05 -19.77
N GLY A 284 15.90 -2.27 -20.55
CA GLY A 284 15.91 -2.18 -22.01
C GLY A 284 14.99 -3.21 -22.64
N LEU A 285 13.69 -3.08 -22.38
CA LEU A 285 12.63 -3.98 -22.78
C LEU A 285 12.07 -3.47 -24.10
N GLU A 286 12.90 -3.58 -25.14
CA GLU A 286 12.39 -3.74 -26.51
C GLU A 286 11.87 -5.18 -26.65
N SER A 287 10.80 -5.50 -25.92
CA SER A 287 10.13 -6.79 -26.01
C SER A 287 8.67 -6.51 -26.31
N ASP A 288 8.30 -6.57 -27.60
CA ASP A 288 6.91 -6.57 -28.08
C ASP A 288 6.12 -7.83 -27.63
N ALA A 289 6.68 -8.65 -26.75
CA ALA A 289 6.03 -9.84 -26.23
C ALA A 289 4.92 -9.47 -25.24
N SER A 290 3.73 -9.98 -25.51
CA SER A 290 2.56 -9.85 -24.64
C SER A 290 2.12 -11.22 -24.12
N ILE A 291 1.49 -11.20 -22.95
CA ILE A 291 0.93 -12.36 -22.28
C ILE A 291 -0.59 -12.16 -22.22
N ASP A 292 -1.34 -13.10 -22.81
CA ASP A 292 -2.80 -13.14 -22.72
C ASP A 292 -3.23 -14.05 -21.58
N PHE A 293 -3.82 -13.47 -20.54
CA PHE A 293 -4.23 -14.22 -19.35
C PHE A 293 -5.49 -15.07 -19.57
N LEU A 294 -6.23 -14.93 -20.68
CA LEU A 294 -7.35 -15.82 -20.97
C LEU A 294 -6.88 -17.27 -21.21
N ASP A 295 -5.66 -17.46 -21.70
CA ASP A 295 -5.07 -18.78 -21.99
C ASP A 295 -4.27 -19.38 -20.82
N ILE A 296 -4.15 -18.64 -19.71
CA ILE A 296 -3.35 -19.06 -18.55
C ILE A 296 -4.25 -19.56 -17.43
N GLU A 297 -3.97 -20.77 -16.97
CA GLU A 297 -4.51 -21.36 -15.75
C GLU A 297 -3.34 -21.57 -14.78
N GLU A 298 -3.04 -20.54 -14.00
CA GLU A 298 -1.94 -20.57 -13.04
C GLU A 298 -2.44 -20.99 -11.66
N THR A 299 -1.65 -21.81 -10.97
CA THR A 299 -1.83 -22.07 -9.54
C THR A 299 -0.77 -21.25 -8.80
N GLY A 300 -1.18 -20.52 -7.75
CA GLY A 300 -0.33 -19.53 -7.08
C GLY A 300 1.05 -20.08 -6.73
N THR A 301 2.10 -19.40 -7.17
CA THR A 301 3.50 -19.81 -6.97
C THR A 301 4.20 -19.06 -5.84
N ALA A 302 3.57 -18.00 -5.34
CA ALA A 302 4.16 -17.10 -4.37
C ALA A 302 4.23 -17.73 -2.97
N ALA A 303 5.31 -17.42 -2.24
CA ALA A 303 5.43 -17.76 -0.84
C ALA A 303 4.68 -16.74 0.04
N ILE A 304 4.29 -17.17 1.24
CA ILE A 304 3.87 -16.26 2.30
C ILE A 304 5.15 -15.65 2.88
N GLY A 305 5.23 -14.31 2.92
CA GLY A 305 6.41 -13.63 3.46
C GLY A 305 6.61 -13.91 4.95
N GLU A 306 7.86 -13.85 5.43
CA GLU A 306 8.22 -14.19 6.83
C GLU A 306 8.02 -13.04 7.85
N GLY A 307 7.24 -12.00 7.52
CA GLY A 307 6.90 -10.94 8.48
C GLY A 307 6.45 -9.63 7.82
N ASP A 308 6.05 -8.68 8.66
CA ASP A 308 5.68 -7.33 8.24
C ASP A 308 6.91 -6.56 7.75
N LEU A 309 6.96 -6.22 6.45
CA LEU A 309 8.05 -5.45 5.84
C LEU A 309 8.02 -3.96 6.20
N LEU A 310 6.97 -3.49 6.87
CA LEU A 310 6.90 -2.15 7.44
C LEU A 310 7.31 -2.14 8.92
N ASP A 311 7.43 -3.30 9.57
CA ASP A 311 7.94 -3.39 10.93
C ASP A 311 9.45 -3.17 10.99
N LEU A 312 9.87 -2.37 11.98
CA LEU A 312 11.25 -1.94 12.18
C LEU A 312 12.20 -3.11 12.42
N ALA A 313 11.76 -4.13 13.17
CA ALA A 313 12.59 -5.29 13.48
C ALA A 313 12.86 -6.11 12.21
N SER A 314 11.81 -6.35 11.41
CA SER A 314 11.88 -7.09 10.15
C SER A 314 12.76 -6.40 9.12
N VAL A 315 12.64 -5.07 8.96
CA VAL A 315 13.50 -4.30 8.05
C VAL A 315 14.95 -4.37 8.51
N ALA A 316 15.24 -4.14 9.79
CA ALA A 316 16.60 -4.20 10.32
C ALA A 316 17.23 -5.60 10.13
N LYS A 317 16.45 -6.66 10.38
CA LYS A 317 16.88 -8.06 10.17
C LYS A 317 17.20 -8.31 8.70
N PHE A 318 16.30 -7.92 7.79
CA PHE A 318 16.49 -8.04 6.34
C PHE A 318 17.74 -7.29 5.86
N TRP A 319 18.01 -6.08 6.38
CA TRP A 319 19.23 -5.34 6.05
C TRP A 319 20.48 -6.07 6.47
N ILE A 320 20.52 -6.55 7.72
CA ILE A 320 21.70 -7.20 8.29
C ILE A 320 22.01 -8.50 7.53
N GLU A 321 20.99 -9.26 7.15
CA GLU A 321 21.13 -10.48 6.37
C GLU A 321 21.63 -10.23 4.94
N ASN A 322 21.29 -9.08 4.34
CA ASN A 322 21.57 -8.79 2.93
C ASN A 322 22.68 -7.75 2.68
N ILE A 323 23.21 -7.08 3.71
CA ILE A 323 24.27 -6.06 3.59
C ILE A 323 25.60 -6.65 3.09
N TYR A 324 25.86 -7.94 3.37
CA TYR A 324 27.10 -8.62 3.00
C TYR A 324 26.97 -9.51 1.76
N ALA A 325 25.78 -9.59 1.16
CA ALA A 325 25.48 -10.54 0.09
C ALA A 325 25.62 -9.97 -1.34
N LEU A 326 25.86 -8.67 -1.51
CA LEU A 326 25.90 -8.04 -2.84
C LEU A 326 27.31 -8.00 -3.46
N PRO A 327 27.48 -8.39 -4.74
CA PRO A 327 28.71 -8.16 -5.51
C PRO A 327 28.98 -6.67 -5.74
N GLU A 328 30.24 -6.25 -5.78
CA GLU A 328 30.69 -4.84 -5.95
C GLU A 328 30.32 -4.18 -7.30
N THR A 329 29.55 -4.83 -8.17
CA THR A 329 29.35 -4.39 -9.56
C THR A 329 27.87 -4.29 -9.94
N GLN A 330 27.22 -3.17 -9.58
CA GLN A 330 26.26 -2.37 -10.39
C GLN A 330 25.61 -1.27 -9.52
N ASP A 331 24.90 -0.33 -10.16
CA ASP A 331 24.45 0.97 -9.63
C ASP A 331 24.00 1.01 -8.16
N LYS A 332 24.86 1.58 -7.30
CA LYS A 332 24.66 1.71 -5.84
C LYS A 332 23.43 2.53 -5.42
N LEU A 333 22.81 3.30 -6.31
CA LEU A 333 21.62 4.11 -6.00
C LEU A 333 20.32 3.29 -6.03
N ALA A 334 20.21 2.29 -6.91
CA ALA A 334 19.05 1.41 -6.97
C ALA A 334 18.95 0.52 -5.71
N ASP A 335 20.10 0.12 -5.18
CA ASP A 335 20.18 -0.71 -3.98
C ASP A 335 19.75 0.05 -2.71
N ILE A 336 19.98 1.37 -2.62
CA ILE A 336 19.63 2.11 -1.41
C ILE A 336 18.11 2.15 -1.17
N ASN A 337 17.26 2.16 -2.20
CA ASN A 337 15.80 2.10 -2.00
C ASN A 337 15.34 0.72 -1.49
N ARG A 338 16.07 -0.34 -1.84
CA ARG A 338 15.84 -1.69 -1.28
C ARG A 338 16.22 -1.76 0.20
N TYR A 339 17.23 -1.00 0.58
CA TYR A 339 17.59 -0.82 1.97
C TYR A 339 16.60 0.13 2.63
N LEU A 340 16.42 1.38 2.22
CA LEU A 340 15.56 2.36 2.90
C LEU A 340 14.20 2.50 2.20
N PRO A 341 13.25 1.56 2.39
CA PRO A 341 11.96 1.66 1.75
C PRO A 341 11.19 2.88 2.26
N VAL A 342 10.35 3.41 1.39
CA VAL A 342 9.26 4.31 1.73
C VAL A 342 8.34 3.61 2.71
N ARG A 343 8.15 4.23 3.89
CA ARG A 343 7.25 3.74 4.94
C ARG A 343 6.01 4.61 5.12
N HIS A 344 5.94 5.71 4.38
CA HIS A 344 4.83 6.66 4.47
C HIS A 344 4.47 7.20 3.09
N ARG A 345 3.17 7.31 2.80
CA ARG A 345 2.66 7.70 1.48
C ARG A 345 3.12 9.09 1.00
N TYR A 346 3.33 10.03 1.91
CA TYR A 346 3.85 11.37 1.58
C TYR A 346 5.35 11.41 1.29
N HIS A 347 6.08 10.30 1.48
CA HIS A 347 7.49 10.21 1.15
C HIS A 347 7.64 9.56 -0.23
N SER A 348 8.40 10.19 -1.13
CA SER A 348 8.75 9.59 -2.42
C SER A 348 10.18 9.04 -2.39
N GLN A 349 10.48 8.10 -3.29
CA GLN A 349 11.86 7.66 -3.53
C GLN A 349 12.76 8.84 -3.96
N ASN A 350 12.20 9.83 -4.65
CA ASN A 350 12.90 11.07 -5.01
C ASN A 350 13.27 11.89 -3.78
N MET A 351 12.38 12.00 -2.79
CA MET A 351 12.69 12.67 -1.51
C MET A 351 13.82 11.94 -0.78
N THR A 352 13.78 10.61 -0.76
CA THR A 352 14.85 9.79 -0.17
C THR A 352 16.18 10.01 -0.90
N SER A 353 16.16 9.99 -2.24
CA SER A 353 17.34 10.22 -3.08
C SER A 353 17.90 11.65 -2.92
N ALA A 354 17.03 12.66 -2.88
CA ALA A 354 17.41 14.05 -2.65
C ALA A 354 18.04 14.23 -1.26
N TRP A 355 17.44 13.66 -0.22
CA TRP A 355 18.01 13.67 1.12
C TRP A 355 19.40 13.00 1.16
N LEU A 356 19.56 11.85 0.50
CA LEU A 356 20.85 11.15 0.40
C LEU A 356 21.90 11.98 -0.34
N ALA A 357 21.52 12.75 -1.36
CA ALA A 357 22.43 13.63 -2.09
C ALA A 357 22.99 14.75 -1.20
N HIS A 358 22.19 15.23 -0.23
CA HIS A 358 22.61 16.25 0.74
C HIS A 358 23.25 15.67 2.01
N LEU A 359 23.29 14.35 2.17
CA LEU A 359 23.85 13.69 3.35
C LEU A 359 25.30 14.13 3.62
N LYS A 360 26.11 14.31 2.57
CA LYS A 360 27.51 14.72 2.71
C LYS A 360 27.67 16.15 3.23
N GLU A 361 26.80 17.06 2.79
CA GLU A 361 26.78 18.46 3.24
C GLU A 361 26.31 18.51 4.69
N LEU A 362 25.24 17.80 5.02
CA LEU A 362 24.72 17.69 6.38
C LEU A 362 25.75 17.08 7.34
N LEU A 363 26.43 15.99 6.94
CA LEU A 363 27.50 15.39 7.74
C LEU A 363 28.73 16.31 7.90
N ALA A 364 28.97 17.23 6.95
CA ALA A 364 30.04 18.22 7.05
C ALA A 364 29.69 19.38 7.99
N GLU A 365 28.39 19.68 8.17
CA GLU A 365 27.91 20.66 9.14
C GLU A 365 27.86 20.12 10.58
N ILE A 366 27.80 18.79 10.75
CA ILE A 366 27.89 18.17 12.07
C ILE A 366 29.32 18.36 12.61
N ASP A 367 29.45 19.08 13.72
CA ASP A 367 30.69 19.08 14.51
C ASP A 367 30.86 17.72 15.18
N ILE A 368 31.47 16.80 14.45
CA ILE A 368 31.74 15.42 14.89
C ILE A 368 32.52 15.42 16.20
N LYS A 369 33.39 16.40 16.46
CA LYS A 369 34.15 16.48 17.72
C LYS A 369 33.21 16.81 18.88
N GLN A 370 32.33 17.78 18.71
CA GLN A 370 31.35 18.14 19.73
C GLN A 370 30.32 17.01 19.97
N LEU A 371 29.88 16.33 18.90
CA LEU A 371 28.98 15.18 18.98
C LEU A 371 29.62 14.02 19.74
N LEU A 372 30.86 13.64 19.40
CA LEU A 372 31.60 12.58 20.07
C LEU A 372 31.89 12.93 21.53
N GLN A 373 32.25 14.18 21.84
CA GLN A 373 32.43 14.62 23.22
C GLN A 373 31.12 14.55 24.03
N SER A 374 30.00 14.93 23.42
CA SER A 374 28.68 14.85 24.06
C SER A 374 28.23 13.39 24.27
N LEU A 375 28.49 12.52 23.29
CA LEU A 375 28.24 11.08 23.39
C LEU A 375 29.14 10.43 24.45
N LEU A 376 30.42 10.81 24.56
CA LEU A 376 31.33 10.33 25.60
C LEU A 376 30.97 10.82 26.99
N ALA A 377 30.48 12.06 27.11
CA ALA A 377 29.98 12.59 28.37
C ALA A 377 28.74 11.79 28.84
N ARG A 378 27.88 11.38 27.92
CA ARG A 378 26.71 10.52 28.19
C ARG A 378 27.03 9.03 28.30
N ALA A 379 28.13 8.56 27.71
CA ALA A 379 28.56 7.17 27.79
C ALA A 379 29.02 6.75 29.20
N GLN A 380 29.12 7.71 30.13
CA GLN A 380 29.28 7.44 31.56
C GLN A 380 28.09 6.64 32.13
N ASP A 381 26.92 6.68 31.46
CA ASP A 381 25.72 5.94 31.81
C ASP A 381 25.54 4.64 30.99
N LEU A 382 26.47 4.31 30.09
CA LEU A 382 26.42 3.13 29.21
C LEU A 382 27.34 1.99 29.73
N PRO A 383 27.10 0.73 29.31
CA PRO A 383 27.96 -0.39 29.65
C PRO A 383 29.44 -0.12 29.31
N PRO A 384 30.40 -0.52 30.18
CA PRO A 384 31.81 -0.10 30.09
C PRO A 384 32.51 -0.51 28.80
N GLN A 385 32.05 -1.59 28.15
CA GLN A 385 32.56 -2.05 26.85
C GLN A 385 32.26 -1.03 25.73
N ILE A 386 31.01 -0.56 25.65
CA ILE A 386 30.53 0.40 24.64
C ILE A 386 31.19 1.77 24.86
N ALA A 387 31.35 2.18 26.12
CA ALA A 387 32.05 3.41 26.47
C ALA A 387 33.54 3.38 26.05
N GLN A 388 34.22 2.24 26.19
CA GLN A 388 35.60 2.08 25.72
C GLN A 388 35.70 2.14 24.19
N ASP A 389 34.77 1.52 23.48
CA ASP A 389 34.79 1.50 22.01
C ASP A 389 34.44 2.87 21.41
N LEU A 390 33.49 3.60 22.00
CA LEU A 390 33.22 5.00 21.68
C LEU A 390 34.44 5.89 21.90
N LYS A 391 35.20 5.64 22.97
CA LYS A 391 36.43 6.40 23.29
C LYS A 391 37.53 6.15 22.26
N LYS A 392 37.76 4.89 21.88
CA LYS A 392 38.71 4.53 20.81
C LYS A 392 38.32 5.15 19.46
N LEU A 393 37.02 5.20 19.15
CA LEU A 393 36.53 5.83 17.93
C LEU A 393 36.78 7.35 17.94
N ALA A 394 36.47 8.01 19.06
CA ALA A 394 36.71 9.44 19.21
C ALA A 394 38.19 9.81 19.13
N ASP A 395 39.08 9.00 19.70
CA ASP A 395 40.53 9.19 19.64
C ASP A 395 41.07 9.00 18.20
N LYS A 396 40.48 8.10 17.40
CA LYS A 396 40.87 7.92 15.99
C LYS A 396 40.43 9.09 15.10
N VAL A 397 39.19 9.56 15.28
CA VAL A 397 38.61 10.66 14.49
C VAL A 397 39.28 11.99 14.82
N SER A 398 39.58 12.25 16.09
CA SER A 398 40.25 13.49 16.53
C SER A 398 41.69 13.62 16.02
N ASN A 399 42.36 12.50 15.72
CA ASN A 399 43.72 12.45 15.17
C ASN A 399 43.79 12.44 13.63
N ASN A 400 42.66 12.63 12.93
CA ASN A 400 42.58 12.70 11.45
C ASN A 400 43.22 11.48 10.74
N GLN A 401 43.25 10.33 11.40
CA GLN A 401 43.73 9.08 10.80
C GLN A 401 42.70 8.56 9.79
N ALA A 402 43.17 8.02 8.67
CA ALA A 402 42.27 7.41 7.68
C ALA A 402 41.40 6.32 8.34
N LEU A 403 40.09 6.36 8.08
CA LEU A 403 39.11 5.36 8.56
C LEU A 403 39.31 3.98 7.89
N ALA A 404 40.34 3.81 7.07
CA ALA A 404 40.76 2.53 6.55
C ALA A 404 41.35 1.68 7.71
N ASN A 405 40.77 0.51 7.96
CA ASN A 405 41.06 -0.41 9.08
C ASN A 405 40.38 -0.04 10.42
N LEU A 406 39.08 0.23 10.38
CA LEU A 406 38.24 0.12 11.57
C LEU A 406 38.09 -1.35 11.99
N HIS A 407 38.14 -1.61 13.30
CA HIS A 407 37.88 -2.95 13.83
C HIS A 407 36.43 -3.33 13.51
N PRO A 408 36.11 -4.59 13.17
CA PRO A 408 34.76 -4.99 12.74
C PRO A 408 33.66 -4.50 13.69
N GLN A 409 33.89 -4.60 15.00
CA GLN A 409 32.97 -4.14 16.06
C GLN A 409 32.76 -2.62 16.07
N THR A 410 33.74 -1.83 15.62
CA THR A 410 33.60 -0.36 15.50
C THR A 410 32.80 0.03 14.27
N VAL A 411 32.95 -0.72 13.17
CA VAL A 411 32.11 -0.57 11.97
C VAL A 411 30.67 -0.95 12.30
N GLU A 412 30.48 -2.02 13.06
CA GLU A 412 29.19 -2.49 13.56
C GLU A 412 28.52 -1.45 14.47
N LEU A 413 29.27 -0.84 15.40
CA LEU A 413 28.79 0.24 16.25
C LEU A 413 28.39 1.50 15.44
N ILE A 414 29.20 1.89 14.45
CA ILE A 414 28.89 3.02 13.58
C ILE A 414 27.65 2.72 12.73
N ALA A 415 27.56 1.53 12.15
CA ALA A 415 26.38 1.09 11.41
C ALA A 415 25.13 1.09 12.29
N MET A 416 25.21 0.56 13.52
CA MET A 416 24.11 0.61 14.49
C MET A 416 23.72 2.04 14.84
N LEU A 417 24.68 2.93 15.12
CA LEU A 417 24.41 4.34 15.43
C LEU A 417 23.80 5.08 14.24
N SER A 418 24.31 4.86 13.04
CA SER A 418 23.81 5.46 11.81
C SER A 418 22.41 4.97 11.49
N VAL A 419 22.15 3.66 11.58
CA VAL A 419 20.82 3.08 11.43
C VAL A 419 19.89 3.61 12.51
N THR A 420 20.32 3.70 13.77
CA THR A 420 19.49 4.24 14.87
C THR A 420 19.12 5.71 14.65
N LEU A 421 20.06 6.54 14.20
CA LEU A 421 19.81 7.95 13.87
C LEU A 421 18.89 8.11 12.66
N LEU A 422 19.09 7.28 11.63
CA LEU A 422 18.19 7.22 10.47
C LEU A 422 16.78 6.79 10.87
N MET A 423 16.68 5.74 11.69
CA MET A 423 15.41 5.22 12.20
C MET A 423 14.70 6.24 13.09
N ALA A 424 15.42 6.94 13.97
CA ALA A 424 14.83 7.98 14.82
C ALA A 424 14.26 9.13 13.99
N ASN A 425 14.97 9.55 12.93
CA ASN A 425 14.51 10.60 12.02
C ASN A 425 13.33 10.15 11.14
N LEU A 426 13.25 8.88 10.76
CA LEU A 426 12.16 8.33 9.95
C LEU A 426 10.87 8.10 10.75
N VAL A 427 10.99 7.73 12.03
CA VAL A 427 9.84 7.38 12.88
C VAL A 427 9.20 8.62 13.50
N ALA A 428 10.00 9.64 13.86
CA ALA A 428 9.48 10.82 14.55
C ALA A 428 10.29 12.08 14.20
N PRO A 429 10.18 12.59 12.96
CA PRO A 429 11.01 13.70 12.45
C PRO A 429 10.92 14.96 13.32
N ASP A 430 9.75 15.24 13.91
CA ASP A 430 9.50 16.43 14.72
C ASP A 430 10.08 16.35 16.16
N SER A 431 10.41 15.14 16.63
CA SER A 431 10.86 14.92 18.01
C SER A 431 12.38 14.93 18.17
N VAL A 432 13.12 14.54 17.12
CA VAL A 432 14.59 14.43 17.16
C VAL A 432 15.27 15.80 17.00
N PHE A 433 14.60 16.76 16.37
CA PHE A 433 15.10 18.13 16.14
C PHE A 433 14.26 19.22 16.84
N ALA A 434 13.71 18.94 18.02
CA ALA A 434 13.13 19.99 18.86
C ALA A 434 14.24 20.95 19.36
N LYS A 435 14.48 22.01 18.58
CA LYS A 435 15.15 23.30 18.89
C LYS A 435 16.38 23.21 19.80
N GLY A 436 17.56 23.25 19.17
CA GLY A 436 18.80 23.62 19.84
C GLY A 436 18.69 25.01 20.46
N PHE A 437 18.70 25.10 21.79
CA PHE A 437 18.89 26.38 22.48
C PHE A 437 20.39 26.61 22.68
N SER A 438 20.99 27.37 21.75
CA SER A 438 22.27 28.01 21.97
C SER A 438 22.09 29.18 22.93
N SER A 439 22.65 29.09 24.13
CA SER A 439 22.78 30.23 25.02
C SER A 439 23.89 31.16 24.51
N SER A 440 23.51 32.29 23.90
CA SER A 440 24.40 33.44 23.74
C SER A 440 23.71 34.70 24.29
N SER A 441 24.29 35.20 25.38
CA SER A 441 23.96 36.43 26.08
C SER A 441 23.99 37.67 25.17
N GLY A 442 22.88 38.41 25.12
CA GLY A 442 22.79 39.73 24.50
C GLY A 442 21.53 40.44 24.96
N SER A 443 21.67 41.35 25.92
CA SER A 443 20.61 42.13 26.56
C SER A 443 20.05 43.24 25.66
N SER A 444 18.74 43.24 25.42
CA SER A 444 17.92 44.47 25.47
C SER A 444 16.43 44.13 25.55
N SER A 445 15.79 44.74 26.53
CA SER A 445 14.42 44.65 27.01
C SER A 445 13.34 45.21 26.07
N SER A 446 12.17 44.55 25.99
CA SER A 446 10.89 45.12 26.47
C SER A 446 9.68 44.18 26.30
N SER A 447 9.07 43.87 27.46
CA SER A 447 7.62 43.71 27.80
C SER A 447 6.72 42.61 27.20
N ASN A 448 6.43 41.65 28.09
CA ASN A 448 5.13 41.07 28.49
C ASN A 448 4.12 40.56 27.45
N SER A 449 3.80 39.26 27.49
CA SER A 449 2.76 38.72 28.38
C SER A 449 2.80 37.19 28.42
N SER A 450 2.43 36.64 29.57
CA SER A 450 2.59 35.26 30.00
C SER A 450 1.31 34.44 29.81
N TYR A 451 1.41 33.25 29.21
CA TYR A 451 0.61 32.07 29.59
C TYR A 451 1.41 30.78 29.34
N SER A 452 1.34 29.91 30.35
CA SER A 452 1.96 28.61 30.60
C SER A 452 2.35 27.71 29.40
N ASP A 453 3.63 27.34 29.34
CA ASP A 453 4.09 26.09 28.70
C ASP A 453 5.28 25.51 29.48
N SER A 454 4.98 24.68 30.49
CA SER A 454 5.98 23.98 31.30
C SER A 454 5.74 22.46 31.38
N GLY A 455 4.86 21.94 30.51
CA GLY A 455 4.54 20.50 30.42
C GLY A 455 5.30 19.78 29.30
N ASP A 456 5.47 20.41 28.14
CA ASP A 456 6.03 19.78 26.94
C ASP A 456 7.56 19.59 26.98
N THR A 457 8.25 20.36 27.81
CA THR A 457 9.72 20.34 27.91
C THR A 457 10.27 19.13 28.68
N PHE A 458 9.49 18.54 29.59
CA PHE A 458 9.89 17.34 30.32
C PHE A 458 9.56 16.06 29.54
N MET A 459 8.38 16.00 28.92
CA MET A 459 7.94 14.87 28.09
C MET A 459 8.85 14.68 26.88
N ASN A 460 9.22 15.74 26.15
CA ASN A 460 10.12 15.63 24.99
C ASN A 460 11.54 15.18 25.38
N LYS A 461 12.04 15.60 26.55
CA LYS A 461 13.32 15.11 27.09
C LYS A 461 13.25 13.65 27.54
N PHE A 462 12.14 13.24 28.14
CA PHE A 462 11.90 11.88 28.59
C PHE A 462 11.76 10.92 27.40
N ILE A 463 11.04 11.33 26.35
CA ILE A 463 10.85 10.55 25.12
C ILE A 463 12.16 10.36 24.36
N GLY A 464 12.98 11.42 24.19
CA GLY A 464 14.30 11.29 23.56
C GLY A 464 15.29 10.43 24.36
N MET A 465 15.21 10.47 25.70
CA MET A 465 16.01 9.65 26.62
C MET A 465 15.56 8.18 26.61
N CYS A 466 14.26 7.92 26.51
CA CYS A 466 13.71 6.58 26.31
C CYS A 466 14.05 6.02 24.92
N LEU A 467 13.96 6.79 23.84
CA LEU A 467 14.27 6.31 22.49
C LEU A 467 15.74 5.90 22.30
N THR A 468 16.68 6.63 22.90
CA THR A 468 18.11 6.30 22.82
C THR A 468 18.53 5.19 23.78
N GLY A 469 17.97 5.15 25.00
CA GLY A 469 18.23 4.07 25.96
C GLY A 469 17.55 2.75 25.60
N VAL A 470 16.25 2.79 25.27
CA VAL A 470 15.47 1.61 24.87
C VAL A 470 15.88 1.13 23.48
N GLY A 471 16.19 2.02 22.54
CA GLY A 471 16.71 1.64 21.22
C GLY A 471 18.05 0.89 21.29
N GLY A 472 18.96 1.33 22.17
CA GLY A 472 20.24 0.65 22.41
C GLY A 472 20.08 -0.73 23.09
N VAL A 473 19.16 -0.86 24.04
CA VAL A 473 18.85 -2.13 24.72
C VAL A 473 18.07 -3.09 23.82
N TRP A 474 17.16 -2.57 22.98
CA TRP A 474 16.37 -3.32 22.01
C TRP A 474 17.26 -3.90 20.90
N LEU A 475 18.20 -3.11 20.36
CA LEU A 475 19.20 -3.59 19.40
C LEU A 475 20.17 -4.61 20.05
N TYR A 476 20.58 -4.41 21.31
CA TYR A 476 21.43 -5.36 22.02
C TYR A 476 20.76 -6.73 22.19
N ASN A 477 19.46 -6.77 22.50
CA ASN A 477 18.69 -8.02 22.63
C ASN A 477 18.43 -8.72 21.29
N ILE A 478 18.37 -7.98 20.17
CA ILE A 478 18.30 -8.56 18.82
C ILE A 478 19.65 -9.17 18.41
N PHE A 479 20.77 -8.54 18.78
CA PHE A 479 22.13 -9.02 18.48
C PHE A 479 22.59 -10.19 19.37
N PHE A 480 22.09 -10.28 20.61
CA PHE A 480 22.44 -11.33 21.56
C PHE A 480 21.17 -11.95 22.18
N PRO A 481 20.48 -12.87 21.48
CA PRO A 481 19.42 -13.64 22.12
C PRO A 481 20.02 -14.37 23.32
N GLN A 482 19.42 -14.22 24.50
CA GLN A 482 19.83 -14.99 25.67
C GLN A 482 19.78 -16.47 25.29
N ARG A 483 20.95 -17.14 25.34
CA ARG A 483 20.98 -18.59 25.36
C ARG A 483 20.27 -19.01 26.63
N GLU A 484 19.02 -19.46 26.51
CA GLU A 484 18.38 -20.24 27.56
C GLU A 484 19.25 -21.47 27.81
N GLU A 485 19.76 -21.59 29.04
CA GLU A 485 20.26 -22.84 29.60
C GLU A 485 19.10 -23.73 30.05
#